data_AF-I8ZW31-F1
#
_entry.id   AF-I8ZW31-F1
#
_cell.length_a   1.000
_cell.length_b   1.000
_cell.length_c   1.000
_cell.angle_alpha   90.00
_cell.angle_beta   90.00
_cell.angle_gamma   90.00
#
_symmetry.space_group_name_H-M   'P 1'
#
loop_
_entity.id
_entity.type
_entity.pdbx_description
1 polymer ?
#
loop_
_entity_poly.entity_id
_entity_poly.type
_entity_poly.pdbx_seq_one_letter_code
_entity_poly.pdbx_strand_id
1 'polypeptide(L)'
;MRAVTGDEPAVIRGMVRTYDAERGWGVLDAPEVPGGCWVHYSMIAMDGYRELIAGRQVTFSWEPVGNQDGYRFRALTVWPGTTPQATDGPPGR
;
A
#
# COMPACT_ATOMS: atom_id res chain seq x y z
N MET A 1 -14.77 -3.68 -29.09
CA MET A 1 -13.47 -3.23 -28.58
C MET A 1 -13.62 -2.97 -27.09
N ARG A 2 -13.00 -3.80 -26.23
CA ARG A 2 -12.85 -3.47 -24.81
C ARG A 2 -11.54 -2.72 -24.68
N ALA A 3 -11.60 -1.42 -24.43
CA ALA A 3 -10.45 -0.73 -23.85
C ALA A 3 -10.26 -1.35 -22.46
N VAL A 4 -9.33 -2.29 -22.34
CA VAL A 4 -8.73 -2.58 -21.04
C VAL A 4 -7.87 -1.36 -20.75
N THR A 5 -8.37 -0.47 -19.88
CA THR A 5 -7.62 0.67 -19.37
C THR A 5 -6.37 0.10 -18.68
N GLY A 6 -5.25 0.11 -19.40
CA GLY A 6 -3.98 -0.47 -18.93
C GLY A 6 -3.26 0.43 -17.93
N ASP A 7 -3.98 0.91 -16.92
CA ASP A 7 -3.43 1.68 -15.79
C ASP A 7 -3.95 1.09 -14.48
N GLU A 8 -3.80 -0.23 -14.34
CA GLU A 8 -3.95 -0.86 -13.03
C GLU A 8 -2.76 -0.39 -12.18
N PRO A 9 -3.00 0.25 -11.02
CA PRO A 9 -1.93 0.83 -10.24
C PRO A 9 -0.99 -0.29 -9.80
N ALA A 10 0.31 -0.15 -10.12
CA ALA A 10 1.31 -1.17 -9.86
C ALA A 10 1.34 -1.52 -8.38
N VAL A 11 1.11 -2.80 -8.07
CA VAL A 11 1.19 -3.33 -6.70
C VAL A 11 2.64 -3.75 -6.44
N ILE A 12 3.25 -3.16 -5.42
CA ILE A 12 4.64 -3.41 -5.02
C ILE A 12 4.73 -3.85 -3.57
N ARG A 13 5.89 -4.42 -3.20
CA ARG A 13 6.22 -4.74 -1.81
C ARG A 13 7.12 -3.67 -1.25
N GLY A 14 6.84 -3.24 -0.03
CA GLY A 14 7.70 -2.32 0.69
C GLY A 14 7.63 -2.52 2.20
N MET A 15 8.14 -1.53 2.90
CA MET A 15 8.22 -1.52 4.36
C MET A 15 7.61 -0.23 4.89
N VAL A 16 6.93 -0.32 6.02
CA VAL A 16 6.45 0.87 6.73
C VAL A 16 7.66 1.60 7.30
N ARG A 17 7.95 2.81 6.81
CA ARG A 17 9.01 3.66 7.36
C ARG A 17 8.57 4.26 8.69
N THR A 18 7.39 4.87 8.68
CA THR A 18 6.76 5.47 9.86
C THR A 18 5.26 5.45 9.71
N TYR A 19 4.54 5.39 10.82
CA TYR A 19 3.09 5.55 10.85
C TYR A 19 2.71 6.24 12.15
N ASP A 20 1.92 7.30 12.03
CA ASP A 20 1.38 8.04 13.16
C ASP A 20 -0.11 7.71 13.25
N ALA A 21 -0.46 6.83 14.18
CA ALA A 21 -1.83 6.36 14.36
C ALA A 21 -2.77 7.45 14.91
N GLU A 22 -2.23 8.45 15.62
CA GLU A 22 -3.01 9.59 16.11
C GLU A 22 -3.38 10.54 14.96
N ARG A 23 -2.46 10.73 14.01
CA ARG A 23 -2.69 11.55 12.81
C ARG A 23 -3.29 10.77 11.63
N GLY A 24 -3.29 9.45 11.69
CA GLY A 24 -3.88 8.56 10.69
C GLY A 24 -3.12 8.53 9.36
N TRP A 25 -1.82 8.84 9.35
CA TRP A 25 -0.99 8.80 8.14
C TRP A 25 0.41 8.26 8.42
N GLY A 26 1.08 7.82 7.36
CA GLY A 26 2.45 7.34 7.44
C GLY A 26 3.19 7.40 6.11
N VAL A 27 4.34 6.76 6.08
CA VAL A 27 5.23 6.69 4.91
C VAL A 27 5.67 5.24 4.71
N LEU A 28 5.61 4.79 3.47
CA LEU A 28 6.10 3.49 3.02
C LEU A 28 7.37 3.67 2.18
N ASP A 29 8.32 2.76 2.33
CA ASP A 29 9.52 2.69 1.52
C ASP A 29 9.48 1.48 0.59
N ALA A 30 9.84 1.72 -0.67
CA ALA A 30 10.20 0.67 -1.61
C ALA A 30 11.18 1.24 -2.67
N PRO A 31 11.96 0.39 -3.36
CA PRO A 31 12.84 0.81 -4.45
C PRO A 31 12.12 1.57 -5.58
N GLU A 32 10.85 1.25 -5.83
CA GLU A 32 10.03 1.85 -6.89
C GLU A 32 9.48 3.24 -6.54
N VAL A 33 9.44 3.60 -5.24
CA VAL A 33 8.97 4.89 -4.72
C VAL A 33 10.07 5.60 -3.93
N PRO A 34 11.16 6.02 -4.59
CA PRO A 34 12.29 6.66 -3.91
C PRO A 34 11.84 7.98 -3.25
N GLY A 35 12.27 8.19 -2.01
CA GLY A 35 11.84 9.35 -1.20
C GLY A 35 10.58 9.10 -0.36
N GLY A 36 9.97 7.93 -0.49
CA GLY A 36 8.84 7.50 0.32
C GLY A 36 7.49 7.72 -0.35
N CYS A 37 6.55 6.86 -0.01
CA CYS A 37 5.18 6.88 -0.47
C CYS A 37 4.25 7.21 0.70
N TRP A 38 3.50 8.30 0.56
CA TRP A 38 2.57 8.74 1.58
C TRP A 38 1.35 7.80 1.67
N VAL A 39 0.92 7.44 2.88
CA VAL A 39 -0.25 6.58 3.11
C VAL A 39 -1.18 7.20 4.16
N HIS A 40 -2.48 7.07 3.93
CA HIS A 40 -3.53 7.40 4.90
C HIS A 40 -4.23 6.15 5.43
N TYR A 41 -4.79 6.20 6.63
CA TYR A 41 -5.50 5.08 7.24
C TYR A 41 -6.67 4.58 6.36
N SER A 42 -7.32 5.47 5.60
CA SER A 42 -8.45 5.11 4.72
C SER A 42 -8.04 4.16 3.59
N MET A 43 -6.76 4.13 3.22
CA MET A 43 -6.20 3.29 2.15
C MET A 43 -5.79 1.90 2.66
N ILE A 44 -5.76 1.70 3.98
CA ILE A 44 -5.41 0.40 4.57
C ILE A 44 -6.61 -0.54 4.41
N ALA A 45 -6.43 -1.59 3.61
CA ALA A 45 -7.40 -2.62 3.33
C ALA A 45 -7.46 -3.65 4.49
N MET A 46 -7.90 -3.19 5.65
CA MET A 46 -8.18 -4.04 6.81
C MET A 46 -9.45 -3.57 7.52
N ASP A 47 -10.15 -4.51 8.14
CA ASP A 47 -11.28 -4.22 9.01
C ASP A 47 -10.81 -3.87 10.42
N GLY A 48 -11.53 -2.97 11.09
CA GLY A 48 -11.20 -2.54 12.46
C GLY A 48 -10.13 -1.44 12.52
N TYR A 49 -9.27 -1.50 13.54
CA TYR A 49 -8.26 -0.47 13.80
C TYR A 49 -7.13 -0.56 12.76
N ARG A 50 -7.12 0.41 11.84
CA ARG A 50 -6.19 0.49 10.70
C ARG A 50 -4.88 1.16 11.13
N GLU A 51 -3.97 0.38 11.70
CA GLU A 51 -2.62 0.84 12.05
C GLU A 51 -1.55 0.08 11.25
N LEU A 52 -0.48 0.78 10.88
CA LEU A 52 0.74 0.18 10.36
C LEU A 52 1.85 0.25 11.40
N ILE A 53 2.64 -0.81 11.50
CA ILE A 53 3.77 -0.90 12.41
C ILE A 53 5.05 -0.59 11.64
N ALA A 54 5.80 0.44 12.07
CA ALA A 54 7.09 0.77 11.48
C ALA A 54 8.05 -0.45 11.47
N GLY A 55 8.75 -0.64 10.36
CA GLY A 55 9.60 -1.81 10.11
C GLY A 55 8.85 -3.05 9.63
N ARG A 56 7.52 -3.03 9.53
CA ARG A 56 6.76 -4.18 9.01
C ARG A 56 6.67 -4.14 7.49
N GLN A 57 6.72 -5.32 6.87
CA GLN A 57 6.48 -5.48 5.44
C GLN A 57 4.99 -5.33 5.10
N VAL A 58 4.75 -4.65 3.98
CA VAL A 58 3.42 -4.42 3.42
C VAL A 58 3.46 -4.59 1.92
N THR A 59 2.31 -4.88 1.34
CA THR A 59 2.09 -4.78 -0.09
C THR A 59 1.18 -3.58 -0.34
N PHE A 60 1.43 -2.77 -1.36
CA PHE A 60 0.59 -1.63 -1.66
C PHE A 60 0.59 -1.26 -3.14
N SER A 61 -0.52 -0.70 -3.60
CA SER A 61 -0.59 0.01 -4.87
C SER A 61 -0.29 1.49 -4.67
N TRP A 62 0.30 2.12 -5.67
CA TRP A 62 0.70 3.53 -5.60
C TRP A 62 0.46 4.24 -6.93
N GLU A 63 0.43 5.57 -6.87
CA GLU A 63 0.44 6.43 -8.03
C GLU A 63 1.39 7.63 -7.82
N PRO A 64 1.98 8.16 -8.89
CA PRO A 64 2.71 9.41 -8.84
C PRO A 64 1.75 10.59 -8.65
N VAL A 65 2.15 11.54 -7.80
CA VAL A 65 1.39 12.76 -7.50
C VAL A 65 2.28 13.99 -7.60
N GLY A 66 1.71 15.11 -8.04
CA GLY A 66 2.45 16.36 -8.22
C GLY A 66 3.04 16.88 -6.91
N ASN A 67 2.22 16.96 -5.86
CA ASN A 67 2.67 17.32 -4.51
C ASN A 67 1.65 16.84 -3.47
N GLN A 68 2.01 15.82 -2.70
CA GLN A 68 1.26 15.37 -1.53
C GLN A 68 2.10 15.65 -0.28
N ASP A 69 1.96 16.82 0.32
CA ASP A 69 2.72 17.24 1.51
C ASP A 69 4.24 17.06 1.39
N GLY A 70 4.78 17.28 0.17
CA GLY A 70 6.20 17.09 -0.14
C GLY A 70 6.55 15.73 -0.76
N TYR A 71 5.65 14.75 -0.72
CA TYR A 71 5.84 13.44 -1.37
C TYR A 71 5.42 13.46 -2.83
N ARG A 72 6.11 12.65 -3.64
CA ARG A 72 5.85 12.45 -5.08
C ARG A 72 5.03 11.20 -5.37
N PHE A 73 4.75 10.39 -4.36
CA PHE A 73 4.02 9.14 -4.47
C PHE A 73 3.01 9.05 -3.34
N ARG A 74 1.80 8.58 -3.65
CA ARG A 74 0.80 8.23 -2.64
C ARG A 74 0.35 6.79 -2.82
N ALA A 75 0.05 6.13 -1.71
CA ALA A 75 -0.56 4.83 -1.71
C ALA A 75 -2.03 4.97 -2.14
N LEU A 76 -2.53 3.96 -2.84
CA LEU A 76 -3.93 3.85 -3.22
C LEU A 76 -4.63 2.80 -2.36
N THR A 77 -3.97 1.67 -2.14
CA THR A 77 -4.43 0.61 -1.26
C THR A 77 -3.24 -0.08 -0.62
N VAL A 78 -3.32 -0.36 0.68
CA VAL A 78 -2.27 -1.01 1.46
C VAL A 78 -2.80 -2.26 2.14
N TRP A 79 -2.10 -3.37 1.96
CA TRP A 79 -2.40 -4.66 2.57
C TRP A 79 -1.34 -4.97 3.63
N PRO A 80 -1.69 -4.95 4.93
CA PRO A 80 -0.82 -5.39 6.00
C PRO A 80 -0.60 -6.91 5.94
N GLY A 81 0.66 -7.35 5.93
CA GLY A 81 1.00 -8.78 5.85
C GLY A 81 1.08 -9.31 4.42
N THR A 82 1.74 -10.47 4.28
CA THR A 82 2.15 -11.09 3.02
C THR A 82 0.96 -11.41 2.11
N THR A 83 0.50 -10.43 1.33
CA THR A 83 -0.48 -10.59 0.23
C THR A 83 -1.83 -11.19 0.68
N PRO A 84 -2.96 -10.91 0.00
CA PRO A 84 -3.93 -11.96 -0.21
C PRO A 84 -3.19 -13.04 -1.01
N GLN A 85 -2.59 -14.01 -0.33
CA GLN A 85 -2.28 -15.27 -0.99
C GLN A 85 -3.63 -15.74 -1.51
N ALA A 86 -3.71 -16.02 -2.82
CA ALA A 86 -4.92 -16.54 -3.44
C ALA A 86 -5.38 -17.79 -2.68
N THR A 87 -6.28 -17.62 -1.71
CA THR A 87 -7.07 -18.69 -1.15
C THR A 87 -8.11 -19.03 -2.21
N ASP A 88 -7.70 -19.79 -3.22
CA ASP A 88 -8.56 -20.82 -3.79
C ASP A 88 -7.72 -21.91 -4.45
N GLY A 89 -7.31 -22.86 -3.62
CA GLY A 89 -6.85 -24.16 -4.04
C GLY A 89 -7.04 -25.08 -2.85
N PRO A 90 -8.16 -25.83 -2.75
CA PRO A 90 -8.31 -26.77 -1.65
C PRO A 90 -7.18 -27.82 -1.75
N PRO A 91 -6.41 -28.10 -0.67
CA PRO A 91 -5.60 -29.31 -0.64
C PRO A 91 -6.57 -30.49 -0.74
N GLY A 92 -6.40 -31.27 -1.79
CA GLY A 92 -7.31 -32.34 -2.16
C GLY A 92 -7.62 -33.29 -1.01
N ARG A 93 -8.84 -33.81 -1.04
CA ARG A 93 -9.15 -35.14 -0.55
C ARG A 93 -10.13 -35.80 -1.50
#